data_AF-A0A1H1TTV7-F1
#
_entry.id   AF-A0A1H1TTV7-F1
#
_cell.length_a   1.000
_cell.length_b   1.000
_cell.length_c   1.000
_cell.angle_alpha   90.00
_cell.angle_beta   90.00
_cell.angle_gamma   90.00
#
_symmetry.space_group_name_H-M   'P 1'
#
loop_
_entity.id
_entity.type
_entity.pdbx_description
1 polymer ?
#
loop_
_entity_poly.entity_id
_entity_poly.type
_entity_poly.pdbx_seq_one_letter_code
_entity_poly.pdbx_strand_id
1 'polypeptide(L)' 'MLEATLAQLESLVADLLKQNQVLSDNCRQLEEQLRQAREENENLQMTALEQEEQQSATLARLQALVQRAGVSSSAA' A
#
# COMPACT_ATOMS: atom_id res chain seq x y z
N MET A 1 43.27 34.66 11.39
CA MET A 1 43.08 33.89 10.14
C MET A 1 42.72 32.44 10.45
N LEU A 2 43.56 31.70 11.17
CA LEU A 2 43.33 30.27 11.48
C LEU A 2 42.13 30.00 12.42
N GLU A 3 41.93 30.85 13.42
CA GLU A 3 40.76 30.76 14.33
C GLU A 3 39.44 31.01 13.59
N ALA A 4 39.42 31.95 12.63
CA ALA A 4 38.24 32.23 11.83
C ALA A 4 37.88 31.06 10.90
N THR A 5 38.89 30.38 10.34
CA THR A 5 38.67 29.18 9.52
C THR A 5 38.21 27.98 10.36
N LEU A 6 38.67 27.85 11.61
CA LEU A 6 38.22 26.80 12.52
C LEU A 6 36.74 26.98 12.89
N ALA A 7 36.33 28.20 13.26
CA ALA A 7 34.95 28.53 13.59
C ALA A 7 33.99 28.29 12.40
N GLN A 8 34.43 28.56 11.18
CA GLN A 8 33.64 28.27 9.97
C GLN A 8 33.45 26.76 9.75
N LEU A 9 34.49 25.95 9.98
CA LEU A 9 34.39 24.49 9.90
C LEU A 9 33.47 23.93 10.98
N GLU A 10 33.54 24.43 12.20
CA GLU A 10 32.64 24.02 13.29
C GLU A 10 31.17 24.33 12.97
N SER A 11 30.89 25.52 12.43
CA SER A 11 29.55 25.87 11.97
C SER A 11 29.07 24.95 10.84
N LEU A 12 29.92 24.67 9.86
CA LEU A 12 29.56 23.80 8.74
C LEU A 12 29.31 22.36 9.21
N VAL A 13 30.11 21.85 10.14
CA VAL A 13 29.91 20.51 10.72
C VAL A 13 28.61 20.47 11.51
N ALA A 14 28.28 21.51 12.28
CA ALA A 14 27.00 21.60 13.00
C ALA A 14 25.81 21.60 12.03
N ASP A 15 25.90 22.35 10.93
CA ASP A 15 24.87 22.39 9.89
C ASP A 15 24.72 21.04 9.19
N LEU A 16 25.82 20.37 8.85
CA LEU A 16 25.81 19.05 8.23
C LEU A 16 25.23 17.98 9.16
N LEU A 17 25.56 18.02 10.45
CA LEU A 17 24.98 17.10 11.45
C LEU A 17 23.47 17.31 11.58
N LYS A 18 23.02 18.56 11.60
CA LYS A 18 21.60 18.90 11.64
C LYS A 18 20.86 18.43 10.38
N GLN A 19 21.45 18.64 9.21
CA GLN A 19 20.88 18.16 7.95
C GLN A 19 20.81 16.63 7.92
N ASN A 20 21.85 15.94 8.39
CA ASN A 20 21.87 14.49 8.43
C ASN A 20 20.78 13.92 9.35
N GLN A 21 20.56 14.55 10.52
CA GLN A 21 19.45 14.18 11.41
C GLN A 21 18.09 14.33 10.72
N VAL A 22 17.84 15.48 10.08
CA VAL A 22 16.59 15.72 9.35
C VAL A 22 16.39 14.69 8.23
N LEU A 23 17.45 14.38 7.47
CA LEU A 23 17.38 13.36 6.42
C LEU A 23 17.10 11.97 6.99
N SER A 24 17.75 11.61 8.10
CA SER A 24 17.52 10.32 8.78
C SER A 24 16.09 10.18 9.28
N ASP A 25 15.54 11.24 9.88
CA ASP A 25 14.15 11.25 10.37
C ASP A 25 13.16 11.17 9.21
N ASN A 26 13.41 11.89 8.10
CA ASN A 26 12.60 11.80 6.90
C ASN A 26 12.64 10.40 6.28
N CYS A 27 13.82 9.76 6.22
CA CYS A 27 13.95 8.39 5.74
C CYS A 27 13.11 7.43 6.58
N ARG A 28 13.19 7.51 7.92
CA ARG A 28 12.37 6.71 8.83
C ARG A 28 10.88 6.93 8.61
N GLN A 29 10.46 8.18 8.43
CA GLN A 29 9.06 8.51 8.17
C GLN A 29 8.58 7.93 6.83
N LEU A 30 9.39 8.02 5.78
CA LEU A 30 9.07 7.47 4.46
C LEU A 30 9.02 5.94 4.48
N GLU A 31 9.94 5.29 5.21
CA GLU A 31 9.93 3.84 5.40
C GLU A 31 8.64 3.38 6.10
N GLU A 32 8.20 4.10 7.13
CA GLU A 32 6.95 3.80 7.84
C GLU A 32 5.73 3.98 6.92
N GLN A 33 5.66 5.08 6.16
CA GLN A 33 4.58 5.31 5.19
C GLN A 33 4.55 4.23 4.11
N LEU A 34 5.72 3.81 3.63
CA LEU A 34 5.85 2.76 2.63
C LEU A 34 5.42 1.40 3.17
N ARG A 35 5.71 1.10 4.45
CA ARG A 35 5.19 -0.10 5.11
C ARG A 35 3.66 -0.07 5.20
N GLN A 36 3.09 1.03 5.69
CA GLN A 36 1.63 1.18 5.82
C GLN A 36 0.92 1.04 4.48
N ALA A 37 1.43 1.70 3.43
CA ALA A 37 0.86 1.60 2.09
C ALA A 37 0.93 0.17 1.53
N ARG A 38 1.96 -0.61 1.86
CA ARG A 38 2.06 -2.02 1.47
C ARG A 38 1.02 -2.88 2.18
N GLU A 39 0.87 -2.71 3.49
CA GLU A 39 -0.14 -3.42 4.30
C GLU A 39 -1.56 -3.09 3.80
N GLU A 40 -1.86 -1.83 3.51
CA GLU A 40 -3.13 -1.41 2.91
C GLU A 40 -3.35 -2.06 1.54
N ASN A 41 -2.30 -2.14 0.71
CA ASN A 41 -2.39 -2.77 -0.60
C ASN A 41 -2.66 -4.27 -0.51
N GLU A 42 -1.97 -4.98 0.39
CA GLU A 42 -2.19 -6.40 0.66
C GLU A 42 -3.63 -6.67 1.14
N ASN A 43 -4.15 -5.82 2.02
CA ASN A 43 -5.54 -5.92 2.49
C ASN A 43 -6.56 -5.69 1.36
N LEU A 44 -6.32 -4.71 0.49
CA LEU A 44 -7.17 -4.45 -0.67
C LEU A 44 -7.13 -5.63 -1.67
N GLN A 45 -5.95 -6.20 -1.91
CA GLN A 45 -5.81 -7.38 -2.77
C GLN A 45 -6.56 -8.58 -2.20
N MET A 46 -6.44 -8.84 -0.90
CA MET A 46 -7.19 -9.92 -0.24
C MET A 46 -8.70 -9.73 -0.40
N THR A 47 -9.19 -8.51 -0.14
CA THR A 47 -10.62 -8.18 -0.27
C THR A 47 -11.10 -8.35 -1.72
N ALA A 48 -10.28 -7.99 -2.71
CA ALA A 48 -10.62 -8.17 -4.11
C ALA A 48 -10.75 -9.66 -4.48
N LEU A 49 -9.86 -10.52 -4.00
CA LEU A 49 -9.93 -11.97 -4.22
C LEU A 49 -11.20 -12.58 -3.58
N GLU A 50 -11.53 -12.19 -2.35
CA GLU A 50 -12.75 -12.64 -1.69
C GLU A 50 -14.01 -12.23 -2.47
N GLN A 51 -14.03 -11.01 -3.01
CA GLN A 51 -15.14 -10.55 -3.86
C GLN A 51 -15.23 -11.33 -5.17
N GLU A 52 -14.11 -11.64 -5.80
CA GLU A 52 -14.08 -12.44 -7.03
C GLU A 52 -14.67 -13.85 -6.77
N GLU A 53 -14.30 -14.49 -5.66
CA GLU A 53 -14.84 -15.79 -5.28
C GLU A 53 -16.36 -15.73 -5.06
N GLN A 54 -16.84 -14.70 -4.35
CA GLN A 54 -18.28 -14.49 -4.14
C GLN A 54 -19.02 -14.26 -5.46
N GLN A 55 -18.45 -13.46 -6.37
CA GLN A 55 -19.02 -13.20 -7.68
C GLN A 55 -19.07 -14.47 -8.54
N SER A 56 -18.00 -15.27 -8.54
CA SER A 56 -17.97 -16.56 -9.23
C SER A 56 -19.04 -17.52 -8.71
N ALA A 57 -19.17 -17.64 -7.39
CA ALA A 57 -20.19 -18.46 -6.75
C ALA A 57 -21.63 -17.98 -7.08
N THR A 58 -21.86 -16.67 -7.10
CA THR A 58 -23.18 -16.12 -7.47
C THR A 58 -23.48 -16.32 -8.95
N LEU A 59 -22.50 -16.17 -9.85
CA LEU A 59 -22.65 -16.46 -11.26
C LEU A 59 -23.00 -17.94 -11.51
N ALA A 60 -22.31 -18.87 -10.85
CA ALA A 60 -22.62 -20.30 -10.96
C ALA A 60 -24.04 -20.62 -10.47
N ARG A 61 -24.48 -20.00 -9.36
CA ARG A 61 -25.86 -20.13 -8.87
C ARG A 61 -26.87 -19.58 -9.88
N LEU A 62 -26.64 -18.40 -10.45
CA LEU A 62 -27.51 -17.81 -11.46
C LEU A 62 -27.61 -18.70 -12.70
N GLN A 63 -26.50 -19.24 -13.19
CA GLN A 63 -26.49 -20.19 -14.31
C GLN A 63 -27.32 -21.43 -14.01
N ALA A 64 -27.19 -22.01 -12.82
CA ALA A 64 -28.00 -23.15 -12.40
C ALA A 64 -29.50 -22.82 -12.31
N LEU A 65 -29.85 -21.61 -11.82
CA LEU A 65 -31.24 -21.14 -11.78
C LEU A 65 -31.82 -20.95 -13.19
N VAL A 66 -31.07 -20.35 -14.11
CA VAL A 66 -31.48 -20.16 -15.51
C VAL A 66 -31.66 -21.50 -16.20
N GLN A 67 -30.74 -22.46 -16.02
CA GLN A 67 -30.89 -23.81 -16.57
C GLN A 67 -32.16 -24.49 -16.05
N ARG A 68 -32.43 -24.42 -14.73
CA ARG A 68 -33.65 -24.99 -14.15
C ARG A 68 -34.91 -24.34 -14.69
N ALA A 69 -34.93 -23.02 -14.83
CA ALA A 69 -36.06 -22.28 -15.39
C ALA A 69 -36.28 -22.62 -16.88
N GLY A 70 -35.21 -22.72 -17.67
CA GLY A 70 -35.26 -23.12 -19.08
C GLY A 70 -35.76 -24.56 -19.28
N VAL A 71 -35.33 -25.50 -18.43
CA VAL A 71 -35.84 -26.88 -18.43
C VAL A 71 -37.32 -26.92 -18.04
N SER A 72 -37.75 -26.11 -17.05
CA SER A 72 -39.17 -26.04 -16.69
C SER A 72 -40.06 -25.41 -17.77
N SER A 73 -39.53 -24.51 -18.61
CA SER A 73 -40.28 -23.90 -19.71
C SER A 73 -40.39 -24.80 -20.94
N SER A 74 -39.53 -25.82 -21.08
CA SER A 74 -39.57 -26.80 -22.18
C SER A 74 -40.36 -28.06 -21.83
N ALA A 75 -40.76 -28.23 -20.56
CA ALA A 75 -41.49 -29.40 -20.05
C ALA A 75 -42.97 -29.12 -19.75
N ALA A 76 -43.50 -27.97 -20.16
CA ALA A 76 -44.92 -27.58 -20.09
C ALA A 76 -45.48 -27.37 -21.50
#